data_AF-A0A1D6LUF5-F1
#
_entry.id   AF-A0A1D6LUF5-F1
#
_cell.length_a   1.000
_cell.length_b   1.000
_cell.length_c   1.000
_cell.angle_alpha   90.00
_cell.angle_beta   90.00
_cell.angle_gamma   90.00
#
_symmetry.space_group_name_H-M   'P 1'
#
loop_
_entity.id
_entity.type
_entity.pdbx_description
1 polymer ?
#
loop_
_entity_poly.entity_id
_entity_poly.type
_entity_poly.pdbx_seq_one_letter_code
_entity_poly.pdbx_strand_id
1 'polypeptide(L)'
;MTLSVPLSDILAFKKLSKAYFGYMEVLFNNHIKFVLNLDTNTFIHIVSSLESGLKGLDAGISSQCASAIDNLAAFYFNNITSGDSPPSPASVNLARHIGECPNLFPQILKTLFEIMLFEDAGNQWSLSRPILSLIMTSEQMFSELRAHILASQTVDQQQRLSQCFDKLMTDVNRNLEPKNRDRFTQNLTAFRRDFRLK
;
A
#
# COMPACT_ATOMS: atom_id res chain seq x y z
N MET A 1 -20.84 -14.54 -4.76
CA MET A 1 -21.74 -13.53 -5.37
C MET A 1 -21.02 -12.24 -5.70
N THR A 2 -20.31 -11.57 -4.77
CA THR A 2 -19.54 -10.34 -5.10
C THR A 2 -18.28 -10.60 -5.93
N LEU A 3 -17.53 -11.67 -5.64
CA LEU A 3 -16.32 -12.07 -6.38
C LEU A 3 -16.62 -12.75 -7.74
N SER A 4 -17.90 -12.95 -8.05
CA SER A 4 -18.36 -13.56 -9.30
C SER A 4 -18.59 -12.53 -10.40
N VAL A 5 -18.62 -11.24 -10.04
CA VAL A 5 -18.76 -10.12 -10.96
C VAL A 5 -17.36 -9.69 -11.40
N PRO A 6 -17.07 -9.60 -12.71
CA PRO A 6 -15.78 -9.12 -13.19
C PRO A 6 -15.44 -7.73 -12.61
N LEU A 7 -14.18 -7.52 -12.25
CA LEU A 7 -13.72 -6.25 -11.70
C LEU A 7 -13.99 -5.08 -12.65
N SER A 8 -13.88 -5.29 -13.97
CA SER A 8 -14.24 -4.31 -15.00
C SER A 8 -15.67 -3.81 -14.84
N ASP A 9 -16.61 -4.70 -14.54
CA ASP A 9 -18.02 -4.39 -14.43
C ASP A 9 -18.30 -3.67 -13.11
N ILE A 10 -17.61 -4.06 -12.03
CA ILE A 10 -17.66 -3.36 -10.74
C ILE A 10 -17.18 -1.92 -10.93
N LEU A 11 -16.08 -1.70 -11.65
CA LEU A 11 -15.48 -0.38 -11.89
C LEU A 11 -16.28 0.47 -12.88
N ALA A 12 -17.06 -0.15 -13.79
CA ALA A 12 -17.90 0.56 -14.74
C ALA A 12 -19.07 1.32 -14.06
N PHE A 13 -19.56 0.84 -12.91
CA PHE A 13 -20.71 1.43 -12.24
C PHE A 13 -20.34 2.05 -10.89
N LYS A 14 -20.21 3.38 -10.84
CA LYS A 14 -19.79 4.15 -9.65
C LYS A 14 -20.48 3.76 -8.33
N LYS A 15 -21.80 3.51 -8.33
CA LYS A 15 -22.54 3.10 -7.12
C LYS A 15 -22.10 1.71 -6.64
N LEU A 16 -21.90 0.78 -7.57
CA LEU A 16 -21.44 -0.57 -7.29
C LEU A 16 -19.99 -0.55 -6.80
N SER A 17 -19.10 0.21 -7.46
CA SER A 17 -17.71 0.33 -7.02
C SER A 17 -17.61 0.84 -5.59
N LYS A 18 -18.36 1.90 -5.24
CA LYS A 18 -18.38 2.44 -3.86
C LYS A 18 -18.88 1.43 -2.84
N ALA A 19 -19.92 0.67 -3.16
CA ALA A 19 -20.42 -0.37 -2.27
C ALA A 19 -19.40 -1.51 -2.10
N TYR A 20 -18.76 -1.93 -3.20
CA TYR A 20 -17.73 -2.97 -3.19
C TYR A 20 -16.52 -2.57 -2.34
N PHE A 21 -15.91 -1.40 -2.61
CA PHE A 21 -14.71 -0.98 -1.90
C PHE A 21 -14.99 -0.56 -0.45
N GLY A 22 -16.17 0.01 -0.16
CA GLY A 22 -16.61 0.22 1.22
C GLY A 22 -16.76 -1.09 1.99
N TYR A 23 -17.28 -2.14 1.36
CA TYR A 23 -17.34 -3.46 1.99
C TYR A 23 -15.95 -4.08 2.20
N MET A 24 -15.05 -3.94 1.23
CA MET A 24 -13.66 -4.42 1.36
C MET A 24 -12.92 -3.70 2.48
N GLU A 25 -13.05 -2.38 2.59
CA GLU A 25 -12.50 -1.63 3.73
C GLU A 25 -12.96 -2.20 5.07
N VAL A 26 -14.28 -2.43 5.23
CA VAL A 26 -14.83 -3.01 6.47
C VAL A 26 -14.27 -4.40 6.75
N LEU A 27 -14.12 -5.25 5.72
CA LEU A 27 -13.54 -6.58 5.87
C LEU A 27 -12.10 -6.53 6.36
N PHE A 28 -11.26 -5.68 5.76
CA PHE A 28 -9.85 -5.56 6.17
C PHE A 28 -9.69 -4.89 7.54
N ASN A 29 -10.56 -3.95 7.90
CA ASN A 29 -10.44 -3.21 9.16
C ASN A 29 -10.98 -4.02 10.35
N ASN A 30 -12.09 -4.75 10.16
CA ASN A 30 -12.80 -5.40 11.28
C ASN A 30 -12.76 -6.93 11.23
N HIS A 31 -12.54 -7.53 10.05
CA HIS A 31 -12.65 -8.96 9.82
C HIS A 31 -11.44 -9.55 9.08
N ILE A 32 -10.26 -8.96 9.25
CA ILE A 32 -9.05 -9.36 8.49
C ILE A 32 -8.76 -10.86 8.59
N LYS A 33 -8.95 -11.46 9.77
CA LYS A 33 -8.73 -12.90 9.98
C LYS A 33 -9.61 -13.77 9.08
N PHE A 34 -10.82 -13.33 8.75
CA PHE A 34 -11.68 -14.02 7.79
C PHE A 34 -11.09 -13.96 6.39
N VAL A 35 -10.64 -12.77 5.95
CA VAL A 35 -10.01 -12.58 4.64
C VAL A 35 -8.74 -13.43 4.49
N LEU A 36 -7.93 -13.51 5.55
CA LEU A 36 -6.70 -14.30 5.58
C LEU A 36 -6.94 -15.83 5.63
N ASN A 37 -8.17 -16.29 5.88
CA ASN A 37 -8.51 -17.71 5.87
C ASN A 37 -9.07 -18.18 4.52
N LEU A 38 -9.20 -17.29 3.54
CA LEU A 38 -9.61 -17.63 2.19
C LEU A 38 -8.51 -18.45 1.48
N ASP A 39 -8.86 -19.10 0.37
CA ASP A 39 -7.84 -19.69 -0.49
C ASP A 39 -6.98 -18.58 -1.15
N THR A 40 -5.77 -18.93 -1.58
CA THR A 40 -4.82 -17.93 -2.09
C THR A 40 -5.33 -17.20 -3.32
N ASN A 41 -6.02 -17.87 -4.24
CA ASN A 41 -6.48 -17.23 -5.46
C ASN A 41 -7.54 -16.19 -5.14
N THR A 42 -8.46 -16.51 -4.22
CA THR A 42 -9.45 -15.55 -3.72
C THR A 42 -8.80 -14.38 -2.99
N PHE A 43 -7.84 -14.65 -2.10
CA PHE A 43 -7.11 -13.60 -1.38
C PHE A 43 -6.38 -12.65 -2.34
N ILE A 44 -5.60 -13.19 -3.28
CA ILE A 44 -4.86 -12.40 -4.27
C ILE A 44 -5.85 -11.59 -5.11
N HIS A 45 -6.95 -12.20 -5.58
CA HIS A 45 -7.94 -11.49 -6.39
C HIS A 45 -8.52 -10.28 -5.65
N ILE A 46 -8.85 -10.44 -4.35
CA ILE A 46 -9.32 -9.34 -3.51
C ILE A 46 -8.25 -8.26 -3.39
N VAL A 47 -7.01 -8.61 -3.06
CA VAL A 47 -5.94 -7.60 -2.87
C VAL A 47 -5.59 -6.89 -4.19
N SER A 48 -5.53 -7.60 -5.32
CA SER A 48 -5.34 -7.00 -6.65
C SER A 48 -6.49 -6.08 -7.05
N SER A 49 -7.72 -6.36 -6.59
CA SER A 49 -8.84 -5.43 -6.78
C SER A 49 -8.67 -4.13 -6.01
N LEU A 50 -8.09 -4.17 -4.79
CA LEU A 50 -7.75 -2.98 -4.01
C LEU A 50 -6.68 -2.15 -4.72
N GLU A 51 -5.63 -2.80 -5.25
CA GLU A 51 -4.61 -2.12 -6.04
C GLU A 51 -5.20 -1.41 -7.27
N SER A 52 -6.14 -2.07 -7.96
CA SER A 52 -6.85 -1.46 -9.10
C SER A 52 -7.72 -0.29 -8.66
N GLY A 53 -8.35 -0.37 -7.49
CA GLY A 53 -9.13 0.71 -6.90
C GLY A 53 -8.30 1.94 -6.51
N LEU A 54 -7.02 1.76 -6.15
CA LEU A 54 -6.09 2.88 -5.90
C LEU A 54 -5.88 3.76 -7.14
N LYS A 55 -5.79 3.13 -8.32
CA LYS A 55 -5.59 3.77 -9.63
C LYS A 55 -6.86 4.43 -10.18
N GLY A 56 -7.98 4.33 -9.46
CA GLY A 56 -9.27 4.88 -9.86
C GLY A 56 -9.37 6.39 -9.66
N LEU A 57 -10.21 7.06 -10.45
CA LEU A 57 -10.40 8.52 -10.40
C LEU A 57 -11.18 9.02 -9.17
N ASP A 58 -11.86 8.15 -8.41
CA ASP A 58 -12.64 8.55 -7.23
C ASP A 58 -11.76 8.48 -5.97
N ALA A 59 -11.37 9.65 -5.46
CA ALA A 59 -10.52 9.76 -4.27
C ALA A 59 -11.10 9.05 -3.04
N GLY A 60 -12.43 8.94 -2.93
CA GLY A 60 -13.08 8.20 -1.85
C GLY A 60 -12.78 6.70 -1.95
N ILE A 61 -12.90 6.12 -3.14
CA ILE A 61 -12.55 4.71 -3.39
C ILE A 61 -11.06 4.47 -3.14
N SER A 62 -10.20 5.36 -3.63
CA SER A 62 -8.76 5.28 -3.42
C SER A 62 -8.42 5.29 -1.92
N SER A 63 -9.05 6.17 -1.13
CA SER A 63 -8.89 6.17 0.33
C SER A 63 -9.36 4.88 1.02
N GLN A 64 -10.47 4.29 0.58
CA GLN A 64 -10.97 3.00 1.09
C GLN A 64 -9.98 1.87 0.80
N CYS A 65 -9.42 1.85 -0.42
CA CYS A 65 -8.42 0.86 -0.80
C CYS A 65 -7.12 1.04 0.01
N ALA A 66 -6.67 2.27 0.17
CA ALA A 66 -5.49 2.61 0.96
C ALA A 66 -5.64 2.17 2.42
N SER A 67 -6.82 2.38 3.02
CA SER A 67 -7.20 1.93 4.37
C SER A 67 -7.12 0.40 4.51
N ALA A 68 -7.69 -0.34 3.55
CA ALA A 68 -7.64 -1.80 3.55
C ALA A 68 -6.21 -2.34 3.41
N ILE A 69 -5.41 -1.76 2.51
CA ILE A 69 -4.01 -2.14 2.27
C ILE A 69 -3.13 -1.80 3.48
N ASP A 70 -3.32 -0.65 4.12
CA ASP A 70 -2.61 -0.27 5.35
C ASP A 70 -2.84 -1.31 6.45
N ASN A 71 -4.09 -1.74 6.66
CA ASN A 71 -4.41 -2.76 7.65
C ASN A 71 -3.77 -4.12 7.32
N LEU A 72 -3.75 -4.51 6.04
CA LEU A 72 -3.07 -5.74 5.61
C LEU A 72 -1.57 -5.69 5.89
N ALA A 73 -0.90 -4.63 5.45
CA ALA A 73 0.54 -4.47 5.61
C ALA A 73 0.94 -4.30 7.08
N ALA A 74 0.15 -3.56 7.87
CA ALA A 74 0.35 -3.42 9.30
C ALA A 74 0.19 -4.75 10.04
N PHE A 75 -0.80 -5.57 9.66
CA PHE A 75 -0.97 -6.91 10.22
C PHE A 75 0.25 -7.78 9.91
N TYR A 76 0.75 -7.75 8.66
CA TYR A 76 1.97 -8.46 8.28
C TYR A 76 3.16 -8.02 9.13
N PHE A 77 3.41 -6.72 9.22
CA PHE A 77 4.53 -6.18 9.99
C PHE A 77 4.47 -6.62 11.46
N ASN A 78 3.34 -6.39 12.13
CA ASN A 78 3.19 -6.66 13.56
C ASN A 78 3.27 -8.16 13.92
N ASN A 79 2.80 -9.05 13.05
CA ASN A 79 2.68 -10.48 13.35
C ASN A 79 3.76 -11.36 12.71
N ILE A 80 4.49 -10.85 11.71
CA ILE A 80 5.48 -11.62 10.95
C ILE A 80 6.85 -10.93 11.00
N THR A 81 6.93 -9.64 10.68
CA THR A 81 8.22 -8.94 10.56
C THR A 81 8.81 -8.49 11.90
N SER A 82 8.00 -7.95 12.82
CA SER A 82 8.46 -7.50 14.14
C SER A 82 8.73 -8.66 15.09
N GLY A 83 7.99 -9.76 14.94
CA GLY A 83 8.14 -10.96 15.77
C GLY A 83 7.60 -10.83 17.20
N ASP A 84 6.93 -9.72 17.54
CA ASP A 84 6.43 -9.44 18.90
C ASP A 84 5.22 -10.30 19.30
N SER A 85 4.54 -10.91 18.32
CA SER A 85 3.35 -11.74 18.54
C SER A 85 3.62 -13.20 18.19
N PRO A 86 3.11 -14.16 18.98
CA PRO A 86 3.22 -15.57 18.64
C PRO A 86 2.50 -15.88 17.31
N PRO A 87 3.00 -16.84 16.51
CA PRO A 87 2.34 -17.23 15.27
C PRO A 87 0.88 -17.62 15.51
N SER A 88 -0.04 -16.98 14.80
CA SER A 88 -1.46 -17.31 14.80
C SER A 88 -1.83 -17.97 13.47
N PRO A 89 -2.95 -18.73 13.38
CA PRO A 89 -3.38 -19.29 12.09
C PRO A 89 -3.50 -18.24 10.99
N ALA A 90 -3.95 -17.03 11.33
CA ALA A 90 -4.07 -15.91 10.40
C ALA A 90 -2.70 -15.40 9.92
N SER A 91 -1.69 -15.30 10.78
CA SER A 91 -0.35 -14.85 10.35
C SER A 91 0.37 -15.91 9.52
N VAL A 92 0.18 -17.20 9.84
CA VAL A 92 0.69 -18.31 9.02
C VAL A 92 0.03 -18.29 7.63
N ASN A 93 -1.28 -18.12 7.56
CA ASN A 93 -1.98 -18.05 6.26
C ASN A 93 -1.55 -16.84 5.44
N LEU A 94 -1.39 -15.66 6.08
CA LEU A 94 -0.87 -14.48 5.39
C LEU A 94 0.55 -14.72 4.86
N ALA A 95 1.46 -15.28 5.67
CA ALA A 95 2.80 -15.61 5.22
C ALA A 95 2.78 -16.57 4.02
N ARG A 96 1.89 -17.56 4.03
CA ARG A 96 1.67 -18.48 2.91
C ARG A 96 1.18 -17.76 1.66
N HIS A 97 0.17 -16.90 1.75
CA HIS A 97 -0.34 -16.12 0.61
C HIS A 97 0.74 -15.26 -0.03
N ILE A 98 1.53 -14.55 0.78
CA ILE A 98 2.64 -13.72 0.29
C ILE A 98 3.77 -14.59 -0.27
N GLY A 99 4.05 -15.75 0.32
CA GLY A 99 5.03 -16.70 -0.21
C GLY A 99 4.63 -17.28 -1.57
N GLU A 100 3.34 -17.52 -1.80
CA GLU A 100 2.80 -17.96 -3.09
C GLU A 100 2.72 -16.84 -4.14
N CYS A 101 2.69 -15.57 -3.71
CA CYS A 101 2.70 -14.39 -4.59
C CYS A 101 3.64 -13.28 -4.06
N PRO A 102 4.96 -13.47 -4.15
CA PRO A 102 5.94 -12.57 -3.52
C PRO A 102 5.94 -11.16 -4.11
N ASN A 103 5.41 -10.99 -5.33
CA ASN A 103 5.33 -9.71 -6.01
C ASN A 103 4.12 -8.86 -5.58
N LEU A 104 3.19 -9.39 -4.78
CA LEU A 104 1.97 -8.68 -4.40
C LEU A 104 2.25 -7.35 -3.69
N PHE A 105 3.03 -7.36 -2.60
CA PHE A 105 3.40 -6.15 -1.87
C PHE A 105 4.31 -5.20 -2.66
N PRO A 106 5.37 -5.68 -3.35
CA PRO A 106 6.20 -4.82 -4.21
C PRO A 106 5.39 -4.07 -5.28
N GLN A 107 4.43 -4.75 -5.93
CA GLN A 107 3.59 -4.13 -6.96
C GLN A 107 2.67 -3.04 -6.38
N ILE A 108 2.04 -3.31 -5.23
CA ILE A 108 1.20 -2.32 -4.56
C ILE A 108 2.03 -1.11 -4.12
N LEU A 109 3.22 -1.33 -3.54
CA LEU A 109 4.12 -0.26 -3.13
C LEU A 109 4.54 0.61 -4.32
N LYS A 110 4.89 -0.03 -5.45
CA LYS A 110 5.20 0.67 -6.70
C LYS A 110 4.02 1.53 -7.17
N THR A 111 2.82 0.95 -7.24
CA THR A 111 1.59 1.67 -7.62
C THR A 111 1.37 2.90 -6.72
N LEU A 112 1.49 2.75 -5.40
CA LEU A 112 1.32 3.86 -4.46
C LEU A 112 2.34 4.98 -4.68
N PHE A 113 3.61 4.64 -4.94
CA PHE A 113 4.65 5.63 -5.25
C PHE A 113 4.40 6.32 -6.59
N GLU A 114 3.98 5.60 -7.62
CA GLU A 114 3.63 6.16 -8.92
C GLU A 114 2.48 7.17 -8.80
N ILE A 115 1.41 6.81 -8.09
CA ILE A 115 0.29 7.73 -7.78
C ILE A 115 0.81 8.97 -7.03
N MET A 116 1.64 8.78 -6.01
CA MET A 116 2.15 9.90 -5.20
C MET A 116 3.08 10.84 -5.97
N LEU A 117 3.90 10.31 -6.87
CA LEU A 117 4.86 11.07 -7.66
C LEU A 117 4.19 11.79 -8.83
N PHE A 118 3.36 11.07 -9.59
CA PHE A 118 2.92 11.49 -10.91
C PHE A 118 1.47 11.97 -10.97
N GLU A 119 0.63 11.61 -10.00
CA GLU A 119 -0.79 12.00 -10.01
C GLU A 119 -1.10 13.15 -9.05
N ASP A 120 -2.09 13.98 -9.41
CA ASP A 120 -2.69 14.95 -8.51
C ASP A 120 -3.71 14.33 -7.56
N ALA A 121 -3.23 13.36 -6.77
CA ALA A 121 -4.02 12.73 -5.72
C ALA A 121 -4.28 13.73 -4.58
N GLY A 122 -5.55 14.07 -4.34
CA GLY A 122 -6.00 14.93 -3.22
C GLY A 122 -6.07 14.21 -1.87
N ASN A 123 -5.92 12.88 -1.84
CA ASN A 123 -5.99 12.00 -0.67
C ASN A 123 -4.60 11.54 -0.18
N GLN A 124 -3.59 12.39 -0.29
CA GLN A 124 -2.19 12.10 0.07
C GLN A 124 -2.03 11.49 1.47
N TRP A 125 -2.80 11.98 2.43
CA TRP A 125 -2.81 11.49 3.82
C TRP A 125 -3.28 10.04 3.93
N SER A 126 -4.21 9.62 3.08
CA SER A 126 -4.67 8.22 3.06
C SER A 126 -3.62 7.32 2.42
N LEU A 127 -2.93 7.80 1.38
CA LEU A 127 -1.92 7.02 0.63
C LEU A 127 -0.59 6.90 1.38
N SER A 128 -0.22 7.84 2.25
CA SER A 128 1.04 7.80 3.00
C SER A 128 1.11 6.62 3.97
N ARG A 129 -0.01 6.25 4.59
CA ARG A 129 -0.10 5.17 5.58
C ARG A 129 0.26 3.79 5.01
N PRO A 130 -0.41 3.29 3.94
CA PRO A 130 -0.06 2.00 3.37
C PRO A 130 1.37 1.97 2.81
N ILE A 131 1.89 3.10 2.30
CA ILE A 131 3.30 3.18 1.87
C ILE A 131 4.23 2.86 3.04
N LEU A 132 4.07 3.54 4.18
CA LEU A 132 4.91 3.27 5.36
C LEU A 132 4.77 1.83 5.82
N SER A 133 3.52 1.34 5.94
CA SER A 133 3.29 -0.03 6.41
C SER A 133 3.89 -1.08 5.50
N LEU A 134 3.85 -0.89 4.18
CA LEU A 134 4.53 -1.77 3.22
C LEU A 134 6.05 -1.70 3.33
N ILE A 135 6.64 -0.50 3.47
CA ILE A 135 8.09 -0.35 3.71
C ILE A 135 8.51 -1.11 4.97
N MET A 136 7.72 -1.04 6.04
CA MET A 136 8.00 -1.74 7.29
C MET A 136 7.99 -3.27 7.15
N THR A 137 7.23 -3.82 6.18
CA THR A 137 7.25 -5.28 5.94
C THR A 137 8.60 -5.77 5.39
N SER A 138 9.29 -4.96 4.59
CA SER A 138 10.59 -5.28 4.00
C SER A 138 11.33 -4.02 3.53
N GLU A 139 12.41 -3.67 4.23
CA GLU A 139 13.30 -2.57 3.82
C GLU A 139 14.03 -2.86 2.50
N GLN A 140 14.28 -4.14 2.21
CA GLN A 140 14.85 -4.57 0.94
C GLN A 140 13.93 -4.24 -0.23
N MET A 141 12.63 -4.54 -0.10
CA MET A 141 11.62 -4.20 -1.12
C MET A 141 11.61 -2.70 -1.44
N PHE A 142 11.70 -1.85 -0.41
CA PHE A 142 11.78 -0.41 -0.59
C PHE A 142 13.08 0.02 -1.28
N SER A 143 14.21 -0.58 -0.91
CA SER A 143 15.51 -0.28 -1.51
C SER A 143 15.55 -0.64 -3.01
N GLU A 144 14.99 -1.79 -3.38
CA GLU A 144 14.85 -2.22 -4.77
C GLU A 144 13.92 -1.30 -5.57
N LEU A 145 12.79 -0.89 -4.99
CA LEU A 145 11.90 0.08 -5.61
C LEU A 145 12.58 1.43 -5.82
N ARG A 146 13.30 1.95 -4.82
CA ARG A 146 14.09 3.18 -4.92
C ARG A 146 15.08 3.10 -6.09
N ALA A 147 15.84 2.02 -6.18
CA ALA A 147 16.81 1.82 -7.27
C ALA A 147 16.12 1.78 -8.64
N HIS A 148 14.99 1.10 -8.76
CA HIS A 148 14.21 1.04 -10.00
C HIS A 148 13.67 2.41 -10.43
N ILE A 149 13.10 3.18 -9.50
CA ILE A 149 12.58 4.52 -9.80
C ILE A 149 13.74 5.43 -10.21
N LEU A 150 14.86 5.43 -9.49
CA LEU A 150 16.03 6.24 -9.87
C LEU A 150 16.55 5.88 -11.27
N ALA A 151 16.68 4.61 -11.59
CA ALA A 151 17.15 4.16 -12.90
C ALA A 151 16.24 4.60 -14.07
N SER A 152 14.96 4.91 -13.80
CA SER A 152 14.02 5.42 -14.81
C SER A 152 14.11 6.93 -15.07
N GLN A 153 14.86 7.68 -14.26
CA GLN A 153 15.00 9.13 -14.39
C GLN A 153 16.27 9.53 -15.15
N THR A 154 16.32 10.76 -15.66
CA THR A 154 17.54 11.35 -16.24
C THR A 154 18.61 11.61 -15.18
N VAL A 155 19.89 11.73 -15.57
CA VAL A 155 21.03 11.88 -14.62
C VAL A 155 20.83 13.06 -13.65
N ASP A 156 20.38 14.21 -14.12
CA ASP A 156 20.13 15.38 -13.26
C ASP A 156 18.97 15.14 -12.26
N GLN A 157 17.92 14.43 -12.71
CA GLN A 157 16.77 14.09 -11.87
C GLN A 157 17.12 12.98 -10.87
N GLN A 158 18.01 12.06 -11.21
CA GLN A 158 18.47 10.98 -10.32
C GLN A 158 19.10 11.55 -9.05
N GLN A 159 19.98 12.54 -9.16
CA GLN A 159 20.65 13.12 -7.99
C GLN A 159 19.64 13.80 -7.06
N ARG A 160 18.71 14.60 -7.62
CA ARG A 160 17.66 15.27 -6.85
C ARG A 160 16.69 14.28 -6.20
N LEU A 161 16.23 13.29 -6.95
CA LEU A 161 15.31 12.27 -6.45
C LEU A 161 15.96 11.41 -5.36
N SER A 162 17.26 11.10 -5.49
CA SER A 162 18.00 10.40 -4.44
C SER A 162 17.98 11.18 -3.12
N GLN A 163 18.25 12.49 -3.16
CA GLN A 163 18.19 13.34 -1.97
C GLN A 163 16.78 13.40 -1.38
N CYS A 164 15.74 13.37 -2.22
CA CYS A 164 14.36 13.30 -1.75
C CYS A 164 14.13 11.98 -0.99
N PHE A 165 14.57 10.84 -1.53
CA PHE A 165 14.46 9.55 -0.86
C PHE A 165 15.23 9.49 0.47
N ASP A 166 16.38 10.15 0.57
CA ASP A 166 17.13 10.23 1.83
C ASP A 166 16.34 11.00 2.91
N LYS A 167 15.67 12.10 2.52
CA LYS A 167 14.80 12.86 3.42
C LYS A 167 13.53 12.09 3.81
N LEU A 168 13.02 11.21 2.94
CA LEU A 168 11.75 10.51 3.14
C LEU A 168 11.73 9.72 4.47
N MET A 169 12.83 9.06 4.80
CA MET A 169 12.95 8.22 6.00
C MET A 169 13.61 8.93 7.19
N THR A 170 13.84 10.25 7.10
CA THR A 170 14.48 11.02 8.20
C THR A 170 13.56 11.07 9.44
N ASP A 171 14.10 10.67 10.59
CA ASP A 171 13.38 10.52 11.88
C ASP A 171 12.18 9.54 11.81
N VAL A 172 12.18 8.60 10.87
CA VAL A 172 11.20 7.53 10.79
C VAL A 172 11.77 6.28 11.45
N ASN A 173 11.13 5.84 12.52
CA ASN A 173 11.51 4.64 13.26
C ASN A 173 10.90 3.38 12.62
N ARG A 174 11.43 2.21 12.97
CA ARG A 174 10.89 0.92 12.53
C ARG A 174 9.67 0.49 13.35
N ASN A 175 8.58 1.26 13.29
CA ASN A 175 7.30 0.96 13.93
C ASN A 175 6.12 1.63 13.20
N LEU A 176 4.90 1.32 13.60
CA LEU A 176 3.66 1.87 13.02
C LEU A 176 2.86 2.75 13.98
N GLU A 177 3.54 3.35 14.96
CA GLU A 177 2.93 4.25 15.92
C GLU A 177 2.38 5.52 15.23
N PRO A 178 1.30 6.13 15.75
CA PRO A 178 0.70 7.32 15.15
C PRO A 178 1.70 8.46 14.90
N LYS A 179 2.56 8.76 15.89
CA LYS A 179 3.60 9.80 15.76
C LYS A 179 4.57 9.54 14.61
N ASN A 180 4.95 8.27 14.42
CA ASN A 180 5.87 7.87 13.36
C ASN A 180 5.21 7.95 11.98
N ARG A 181 3.94 7.52 11.88
CA ARG A 181 3.10 7.67 10.67
C ARG A 181 2.91 9.14 10.27
N ASP A 182 2.68 10.02 11.24
CA ASP A 182 2.55 11.45 10.99
C ASP A 182 3.87 12.05 10.49
N ARG A 183 5.01 11.65 11.09
CA ARG A 183 6.34 12.06 10.63
C ARG A 183 6.61 11.63 9.19
N PHE A 184 6.35 10.36 8.86
CA PHE A 184 6.49 9.88 7.49
C PHE A 184 5.59 10.64 6.51
N THR A 185 4.35 10.93 6.90
CA THR A 185 3.41 11.69 6.07
C THR A 185 3.93 13.10 5.76
N GLN A 186 4.50 13.79 6.76
CA GLN A 186 5.16 15.08 6.56
C GLN A 186 6.34 14.98 5.59
N ASN A 187 7.20 13.98 5.78
CA ASN A 187 8.35 13.75 4.91
C ASN A 187 7.93 13.44 3.47
N LEU A 188 6.89 12.62 3.27
CA LEU A 188 6.36 12.28 1.96
C LEU A 188 5.72 13.48 1.26
N THR A 189 5.07 14.36 2.02
CA THR A 189 4.52 15.63 1.49
C THR A 189 5.65 16.54 1.00
N ALA A 190 6.73 16.67 1.79
CA ALA A 190 7.92 17.42 1.39
C ALA A 190 8.61 16.79 0.17
N PHE A 191 8.76 15.46 0.17
CA PHE A 191 9.31 14.69 -0.94
C PHE A 191 8.57 14.98 -2.26
N ARG A 192 7.23 14.92 -2.26
CA ARG A 192 6.42 15.20 -3.45
C ARG A 192 6.58 16.64 -3.94
N ARG A 193 6.60 17.61 -3.01
CA ARG A 193 6.80 19.02 -3.35
C ARG A 193 8.18 19.24 -3.97
N ASP A 194 9.23 18.75 -3.33
CA ASP A 194 10.61 18.92 -3.76
C ASP A 194 10.85 18.22 -5.13
N PHE A 195 10.21 17.08 -5.38
CA PHE A 195 10.27 16.39 -6.67
C PHE A 195 9.61 17.17 -7.81
N ARG A 196 8.51 17.88 -7.54
CA ARG A 196 7.75 18.63 -8.55
C ARG A 196 8.33 20.01 -8.85
N LEU A 197 9.16 20.55 -7.97
CA LEU A 197 9.89 21.79 -8.21
C LEU A 197 11.00 21.53 -9.25
N LYS A 198 10.78 22.04 -10.46
CA LYS A 198 11.77 22.01 -11.56
C LYS A 198 13.02 22.81 -11.22
#